data_AF-A0A0S8AXN1-F1
#
_entry.id   AF-A0A0S8AXN1-F1
#
_cell.length_a   1.000
_cell.length_b   1.000
_cell.length_c   1.000
_cell.angle_alpha   90.00
_cell.angle_beta   90.00
_cell.angle_gamma   90.00
#
_symmetry.space_group_name_H-M   'P 1'
#
loop_
_entity.id
_entity.type
_entity.pdbx_description
1 polymer ?
#
loop_
_entity_poly.entity_id
_entity_poly.type
_entity_poly.pdbx_seq_one_letter_code
_entity_poly.pdbx_strand_id
1 'polypeptide(L)' 'SVVAPTAMAADALATAAFLMEPRHGAMFIERLRGCECLIIDRDGRQFRSRGWTGAGPVHGAEAEA' A
#
# COMPACT_ATOMS: atom_id res chain seq x y z
N SER A 1 -1.57 -4.79 -3.88
CA SER A 1 -0.90 -5.03 -2.59
C SER A 1 -0.94 -3.79 -1.73
N VAL A 2 -1.14 -3.96 -0.43
CA VAL A 2 -1.17 -2.88 0.57
C VAL A 2 -0.29 -3.27 1.74
N VAL A 3 0.51 -2.31 2.23
CA VAL A 3 1.26 -2.37 3.49
C VAL A 3 0.59 -1.37 4.43
N ALA A 4 0.35 -1.79 5.66
CA ALA A 4 -0.27 -0.98 6.71
C ALA A 4 0.23 -1.43 8.09
N PRO A 5 0.00 -0.67 9.17
CA PRO A 5 0.47 -1.03 10.52
C PRO A 5 -0.08 -2.36 11.05
N THR A 6 -1.21 -2.83 10.54
CA THR A 6 -1.80 -4.13 10.92
C THR A 6 -2.28 -4.88 9.68
N ALA A 7 -2.27 -6.21 9.77
CA ALA A 7 -2.79 -7.07 8.71
C ALA A 7 -4.28 -6.81 8.43
N MET A 8 -5.08 -6.59 9.48
CA MET A 8 -6.50 -6.24 9.36
C MET A 8 -6.70 -4.94 8.57
N ALA A 9 -5.90 -3.90 8.86
CA ALA A 9 -5.96 -2.65 8.12
C ALA A 9 -5.54 -2.85 6.65
N ALA A 10 -4.46 -3.60 6.40
CA ALA A 10 -3.98 -3.88 5.06
C ALA A 10 -5.06 -4.59 4.20
N ASP A 11 -5.74 -5.59 4.77
CA ASP A 11 -6.81 -6.34 4.09
C ASP A 11 -8.02 -5.45 3.77
N ALA A 12 -8.54 -4.72 4.76
CA ALA A 12 -9.68 -3.82 4.58
C ALA A 12 -9.38 -2.71 3.56
N LEU A 13 -8.18 -2.12 3.62
CA LEU A 13 -7.74 -1.09 2.69
C LEU A 13 -7.52 -1.65 1.28
N ALA A 14 -7.05 -2.89 1.14
CA ALA A 14 -6.94 -3.54 -0.15
C ALA A 14 -8.31 -3.74 -0.81
N THR A 15 -9.32 -4.19 -0.05
CA THR A 15 -10.70 -4.28 -0.53
C THR A 15 -11.24 -2.91 -0.93
N ALA A 16 -11.08 -1.89 -0.09
CA ALA A 16 -11.55 -0.54 -0.38
C ALA A 16 -10.89 0.04 -1.65
N ALA A 17 -9.57 -0.12 -1.81
CA ALA A 17 -8.85 0.37 -2.96
C ALA A 17 -9.23 -0.36 -4.26
N PHE A 18 -9.59 -1.65 -4.18
CA PHE A 18 -10.02 -2.46 -5.33
C PHE A 18 -11.38 -2.01 -5.90
N LEU A 19 -12.24 -1.39 -5.08
CA LEU A 19 -13.52 -0.83 -5.53
C LEU A 19 -13.38 0.52 -6.25
N MET A 20 -12.18 1.10 -6.26
CA MET A 20 -11.90 2.39 -6.87
C MET A 20 -11.18 2.23 -8.20
N GLU A 21 -11.21 3.28 -9.02
CA GLU A 21 -10.27 3.41 -10.14
C GLU A 21 -8.82 3.31 -9.63
N PRO A 22 -7.90 2.60 -10.33
CA PRO A 22 -6.56 2.29 -9.83
C PRO A 22 -5.78 3.51 -9.32
N ARG A 23 -5.85 4.63 -10.06
CA ARG A 23 -5.21 5.88 -9.66
C ARG A 23 -5.81 6.47 -8.37
N HIS A 24 -7.13 6.40 -8.23
CA HIS A 24 -7.83 6.90 -7.05
C HIS A 24 -7.53 6.02 -5.84
N GLY A 25 -7.50 4.69 -6.00
CA GLY A 25 -7.09 3.76 -4.96
C GLY A 25 -5.68 4.08 -4.43
N ALA A 26 -4.71 4.27 -5.33
CA ALA A 26 -3.34 4.62 -4.93
C ALA A 26 -3.26 5.98 -4.20
N MET A 27 -3.98 7.01 -4.70
CA MET A 27 -4.05 8.32 -4.04
C MET A 27 -4.79 8.31 -2.70
N PHE A 28 -5.76 7.40 -2.54
CA PHE A 28 -6.47 7.21 -1.28
C PHE A 28 -5.52 6.67 -0.21
N ILE A 29 -4.78 5.60 -0.52
CA ILE A 29 -3.80 5.01 0.41
C ILE A 29 -2.68 5.98 0.75
N GLU A 30 -2.14 6.71 -0.23
CA GLU A 30 -1.06 7.72 -0.05
C GLU A 30 -1.37 8.77 1.03
N ARG A 31 -2.65 9.06 1.28
CA ARG A 31 -3.07 10.05 2.29
C ARG A 31 -3.09 9.50 3.71
N LEU A 32 -2.97 8.18 3.88
CA LEU A 32 -3.00 7.51 5.16
C LEU A 32 -1.56 7.31 5.66
N ARG A 33 -1.25 7.85 6.85
CA ARG A 33 0.09 7.71 7.43
C ARG A 33 0.42 6.23 7.68
N GLY A 34 1.64 5.83 7.33
CA GLY A 34 2.14 4.47 7.54
C GLY A 34 1.50 3.42 6.62
N CYS A 35 0.80 3.85 5.57
CA CYS A 35 0.20 2.97 4.58
C CYS A 35 0.85 3.20 3.22
N GLU A 36 1.16 2.12 2.52
CA GLU A 36 1.73 2.14 1.18
C GLU A 36 1.02 1.09 0.31
N CYS A 37 0.96 1.31 -1.00
CA CYS A 37 0.36 0.33 -1.91
C CYS A 37 1.02 0.29 -3.28
N LEU A 38 0.80 -0.84 -3.94
CA LEU A 38 0.98 -1.05 -5.37
C LEU A 38 -0.29 -1.64 -5.95
N ILE A 39 -0.85 -0.96 -6.95
CA ILE A 39 -1.97 -1.42 -7.76
C ILE A 39 -1.45 -1.63 -9.19
N ILE A 40 -1.80 -2.78 -9.77
CA ILE A 40 -1.46 -3.13 -11.15
C ILE A 40 -2.79 -3.29 -11.87
N ASP A 41 -3.00 -2.53 -12.94
CA ASP A 41 -4.21 -2.68 -13.76
C ASP A 41 -4.07 -3.83 -14.77
N ARG A 42 -5.13 -4.04 -15.57
CA ARG A 42 -5.20 -5.13 -16.55
C ARG A 42 -4.15 -5.05 -17.66
N ASP A 43 -3.64 -3.84 -17.93
CA ASP A 43 -2.63 -3.59 -18.96
C ASP A 43 -1.20 -3.68 -18.38
N GLY A 44 -1.09 -4.03 -17.09
CA GLY A 44 0.17 -4.12 -16.36
C GLY A 44 0.69 -2.76 -15.90
N ARG A 45 -0.08 -1.67 -16.06
CA ARG A 45 0.34 -0.35 -15.61
C ARG A 45 0.28 -0.30 -14.09
N GLN A 46 1.34 0.25 -13.52
CA GLN A 46 1.52 0.33 -12.07
C GLN A 46 1.12 1.71 -11.54
N PHE A 47 0.36 1.70 -10.46
CA PHE A 47 0.03 2.86 -9.64
C PHE A 47 0.53 2.55 -8.23
N ARG A 48 1.51 3.33 -7.76
CA ARG A 48 2.13 3.11 -6.45
C ARG A 48 2.09 4.38 -5.62
N SER A 49 1.97 4.21 -4.31
CA SER A 49 2.26 5.27 -3.35
C SER A 49 3.76 5.61 -3.38
N ARG A 50 4.13 6.81 -2.91
CA ARG A 50 5.49 7.34 -3.00
C ARG A 50 6.49 6.55 -2.16
N GLY A 51 6.06 6.01 -1.02
CA GLY A 51 6.90 5.22 -0.12
C GLY A 51 6.94 3.73 -0.46
N TRP A 52 6.31 3.27 -1.55
CA TRP A 52 6.33 1.87 -1.94
C TRP A 52 7.73 1.43 -2.39
N THR A 53 8.42 0.64 -1.56
CA THR A 53 9.76 0.09 -1.82
C THR A 53 9.77 -1.38 -2.27
N GLY A 54 8.60 -2.02 -2.31
CA GLY A 54 8.43 -3.43 -2.69
C GLY A 54 7.75 -4.26 -1.59
N ALA A 55 7.42 -5.51 -1.90
CA ALA A 55 6.78 -6.44 -0.96
C ALA A 55 7.79 -7.23 -0.08
N GLY A 56 9.08 -6.87 -0.12
CA GLY A 56 10.11 -7.46 0.73
C GLY A 56 10.04 -6.92 2.16
N PRO A 57 10.65 -7.60 3.15
CA PRO A 57 10.60 -7.15 4.54
C PRO A 57 11.27 -5.78 4.68
N VAL A 58 10.49 -4.80 5.14
CA VAL A 58 11.02 -3.52 5.64
C VAL A 58 11.70 -3.77 6.98
N HIS A 59 13.00 -4.06 6.97
CA HIS A 59 13.80 -4.01 8.19
C HIS A 59 14.05 -2.54 8.54
N GLY A 60 13.07 -1.91 9.20
CA GLY A 60 13.28 -0.69 9.96
C GLY A 60 13.91 -1.07 11.29
N ALA A 61 15.08 -0.50 11.58
CA ALA A 61 15.85 -0.74 12.79
C ALA A 61 15.05 -0.40 14.06
N GLU A 62 14.65 -1.41 14.82
CA GLU A 62 14.48 -1.27 16.26
C GLU A 62 15.80 -1.72 16.89
N ALA A 63 16.66 -0.75 17.17
CA ALA A 63 17.73 -0.95 18.15
C ALA A 63 17.05 -0.96 19.53
N GLU A 64 16.98 -2.17 20.09
CA GLU A 64 16.62 -2.47 21.47
C GLU A 64 17.47 -1.62 22.43
N ALA A 65 16.82 -0.97 23.40
CA ALA A 65 17.43 -0.42 24.60
C ALA A 65 16.51 -0.70 25.79
#